data_AF-A0A7W0ZS81-F1
#
_entry.id   AF-A0A7W0ZS81-F1
#
_cell.length_a   1.000
_cell.length_b   1.000
_cell.length_c   1.000
_cell.angle_alpha   90.00
_cell.angle_beta   90.00
_cell.angle_gamma   90.00
#
_symmetry.space_group_name_H-M   'P 1'
#
loop_
_entity.id
_entity.type
_entity.pdbx_description
1 polymer ?
#
loop_
_entity_poly.entity_id
_entity_poly.type
_entity_poly.pdbx_seq_one_letter_code
_entity_poly.pdbx_strand_id
1 'polypeptide(L)'
;MGTAIINKESEANGETGAKIGDLLHRITDDVKTIASNEVELAKLELTRTAKKSVADTAVVLFGAIVALIGLSLLAVVAVVALEPVIPALWLRLLIMSLVYLAIGGGIAVAFGKKLGSDIKPNLDLPAREAKQTVEAIKEGLRG
;
A
#
# COMPACT_ATOMS: atom_id res chain seq x y z
N MET A 1 75.39 -0.26 17.44
CA MET A 1 74.23 0.36 18.13
C MET A 1 73.08 0.78 17.17
N GLY A 2 73.08 0.38 15.89
CA GLY A 2 72.08 0.87 14.91
C GLY A 2 70.85 -0.03 14.67
N THR A 3 70.82 -1.27 15.16
CA THR A 3 69.76 -2.25 14.82
C THR A 3 68.54 -2.20 15.74
N ALA A 4 68.67 -1.65 16.96
CA ALA A 4 67.56 -1.56 17.91
C ALA A 4 66.55 -0.44 17.59
N ILE A 5 66.96 0.57 16.81
CA ILE A 5 66.16 1.77 16.53
C ILE A 5 65.17 1.50 15.37
N ILE A 6 65.57 0.63 14.42
CA ILE A 6 64.79 0.29 13.23
C ILE A 6 63.60 -0.63 13.57
N ASN A 7 63.75 -1.50 14.59
CA ASN A 7 62.67 -2.40 15.02
C ASN A 7 61.51 -1.64 15.69
N LYS A 8 61.84 -0.60 16.47
CA LYS A 8 60.88 0.16 17.28
C LYS A 8 59.90 0.99 16.45
N GLU A 9 60.32 1.47 15.28
CA GLU A 9 59.44 2.20 14.35
C GLU A 9 58.51 1.26 13.55
N SER A 10 58.96 0.03 13.26
CA SER A 10 58.13 -0.98 12.59
C SER A 10 57.00 -1.50 13.49
N GLU A 11 57.23 -1.61 14.80
CA GLU A 11 56.23 -2.05 15.78
C GLU A 11 55.15 -0.96 16.01
N ALA A 12 55.54 0.31 16.09
CA ALA A 12 54.60 1.44 16.25
C ALA A 12 53.69 1.66 15.02
N ASN A 13 54.20 1.42 13.81
CA ASN A 13 53.43 1.53 12.58
C ASN A 13 52.44 0.35 12.42
N GLY A 14 52.81 -0.85 12.85
CA GLY A 14 51.94 -2.02 12.90
C GLY A 14 50.77 -1.87 13.88
N GLU A 15 51.02 -1.29 15.06
CA GLU A 15 49.95 -0.98 16.03
C GLU A 15 48.99 0.12 15.54
N THR A 16 49.48 1.13 14.84
CA THR A 16 48.65 2.23 14.32
C THR A 16 47.76 1.76 13.18
N GLY A 17 48.31 0.97 12.25
CA GLY A 17 47.54 0.32 11.19
C GLY A 17 46.47 -0.65 11.74
N ALA A 18 46.80 -1.42 12.78
CA ALA A 18 45.84 -2.29 13.46
C ALA A 18 44.70 -1.51 14.15
N LYS A 19 45.01 -0.38 14.81
CA LYS A 19 44.02 0.50 15.47
C LYS A 19 43.07 1.17 14.48
N ILE A 20 43.56 1.58 13.30
CA ILE A 20 42.74 2.13 12.21
C ILE A 20 41.83 1.07 11.60
N GLY A 21 42.32 -0.17 11.44
CA GLY A 21 41.52 -1.31 11.00
C GLY A 21 40.37 -1.64 11.97
N ASP A 22 40.63 -1.57 13.28
CA ASP A 22 39.63 -1.85 14.32
C ASP A 22 38.51 -0.79 14.38
N LEU A 23 38.85 0.49 14.17
CA LEU A 23 37.87 1.58 14.08
C LEU A 23 36.99 1.47 12.83
N LEU A 24 37.58 1.12 11.68
CA LEU A 24 36.82 0.95 10.44
C LEU A 24 35.88 -0.26 10.53
N HIS A 25 36.31 -1.32 11.21
CA HIS A 25 35.48 -2.49 11.50
C HIS A 25 34.26 -2.11 12.36
N ARG A 26 34.48 -1.35 13.44
CA ARG A 26 33.40 -0.84 14.32
C ARG A 26 32.41 0.07 13.58
N ILE A 27 32.88 1.00 12.74
CA ILE A 27 32.00 1.88 11.95
C ILE A 27 31.15 1.05 10.97
N THR A 28 31.74 0.02 10.36
CA THR A 28 31.02 -0.87 9.44
C THR A 28 29.95 -1.68 10.17
N ASP A 29 30.25 -2.17 11.37
CA ASP A 29 29.29 -2.89 12.22
C ASP A 29 28.16 -1.98 12.74
N ASP A 30 28.45 -0.73 13.08
CA ASP A 30 27.45 0.26 13.51
C ASP A 30 26.50 0.62 12.36
N VAL A 31 27.03 0.84 11.15
CA VAL A 31 26.21 1.12 9.95
C VAL A 31 25.31 -0.08 9.60
N LYS A 32 25.83 -1.30 9.72
CA LYS A 32 25.05 -2.53 9.51
C LYS A 32 23.94 -2.66 10.55
N THR A 33 24.22 -2.32 11.80
CA THR A 33 23.23 -2.33 12.89
C THR A 33 22.11 -1.31 12.66
N ILE A 34 22.44 -0.08 12.25
CA ILE A 34 21.43 0.94 11.93
C ILE A 34 20.56 0.51 10.74
N ALA A 35 21.16 0.01 9.66
CA ALA A 35 20.43 -0.47 8.50
C ALA A 35 19.47 -1.63 8.85
N SER A 36 19.91 -2.57 9.69
CA SER A 36 19.05 -3.65 10.17
C SER A 36 17.89 -3.12 11.01
N ASN A 37 18.14 -2.15 11.88
CA ASN A 37 17.13 -1.57 12.76
C ASN A 37 16.06 -0.80 11.97
N GLU A 38 16.42 -0.01 10.96
CA GLU A 38 15.43 0.68 10.12
C GLU A 38 14.56 -0.29 9.33
N VAL A 39 15.14 -1.39 8.82
CA VAL A 39 14.37 -2.43 8.14
C VAL A 39 13.39 -3.11 9.10
N GLU A 40 13.81 -3.39 10.33
CA GLU A 40 12.94 -3.96 11.36
C GLU A 40 11.82 -2.99 11.76
N LEU A 41 12.15 -1.71 11.92
CA LEU A 41 11.20 -0.65 12.23
C LEU A 41 10.18 -0.47 11.10
N ALA A 42 10.64 -0.44 9.84
CA ALA A 42 9.80 -0.34 8.66
C ALA A 42 8.86 -1.55 8.56
N LYS A 43 9.34 -2.77 8.81
CA LYS A 43 8.49 -3.97 8.87
C LYS A 43 7.41 -3.86 9.93
N LEU A 44 7.75 -3.29 11.10
CA LEU A 44 6.84 -3.12 12.21
C LEU A 44 5.77 -2.06 11.89
N GLU A 45 6.16 -0.93 11.29
CA GLU A 45 5.27 0.12 10.84
C GLU A 45 4.35 -0.34 9.70
N LEU A 46 4.88 -1.09 8.73
CA LEU A 46 4.09 -1.73 7.68
C LEU A 46 3.05 -2.69 8.27
N THR A 47 3.46 -3.54 9.23
CA THR A 47 2.54 -4.49 9.89
C THR A 47 1.48 -3.75 10.70
N ARG A 48 1.85 -2.68 11.40
CA ARG A 48 0.93 -1.85 12.18
C ARG A 48 -0.08 -1.13 11.29
N THR A 49 0.39 -0.57 10.18
CA THR A 49 -0.44 0.10 9.16
C THR A 49 -1.37 -0.88 8.47
N ALA A 50 -0.85 -2.04 8.06
CA ALA A 50 -1.64 -3.12 7.47
C ALA A 50 -2.73 -3.59 8.43
N LYS A 51 -2.40 -3.85 9.70
CA LYS A 51 -3.37 -4.32 10.70
C LYS A 51 -4.45 -3.27 10.99
N LYS A 52 -4.08 -1.98 11.03
CA LYS A 52 -5.04 -0.88 11.20
C LYS A 52 -5.99 -0.77 10.01
N SER A 53 -5.45 -0.80 8.79
CA SER A 53 -6.23 -0.74 7.55
C SER A 53 -7.20 -1.92 7.42
N VAL A 54 -6.76 -3.13 7.79
CA VAL A 54 -7.61 -4.33 7.81
C VAL A 54 -8.72 -4.22 8.85
N ALA A 55 -8.43 -3.71 10.05
CA ALA A 55 -9.43 -3.55 11.11
C ALA A 55 -10.53 -2.56 10.71
N ASP A 56 -10.17 -1.42 10.12
CA ASP A 56 -11.13 -0.42 9.68
C ASP A 56 -12.00 -0.94 8.51
N THR A 57 -11.39 -1.71 7.59
CA THR A 57 -12.10 -2.34 6.48
C THR A 57 -13.05 -3.44 6.94
N ALA A 58 -12.71 -4.18 8.01
CA ALA A 58 -13.56 -5.24 8.55
C ALA A 58 -14.91 -4.72 9.06
N VAL A 59 -14.93 -3.56 9.72
CA VAL A 59 -16.18 -2.93 10.19
C VAL A 59 -17.05 -2.51 9.02
N VAL A 60 -16.45 -1.94 7.96
CA VAL A 60 -17.18 -1.55 6.75
C VAL A 60 -17.80 -2.77 6.06
N LEU A 61 -17.05 -3.87 5.94
CA LEU A 61 -17.55 -5.10 5.33
C LEU A 61 -18.69 -5.71 6.15
N PHE A 62 -18.55 -5.78 7.47
CA PHE A 62 -19.61 -6.27 8.34
C PHE A 62 -20.85 -5.38 8.29
N GLY A 63 -20.67 -4.06 8.33
CA GLY A 63 -21.74 -3.09 8.14
C GLY A 63 -22.44 -3.25 6.80
N ALA A 64 -21.71 -3.52 5.72
CA ALA A 64 -22.28 -3.79 4.41
C ALA A 64 -23.15 -5.06 4.40
N ILE A 65 -22.73 -6.13 5.08
CA ILE A 65 -23.53 -7.36 5.23
C ILE A 65 -24.82 -7.08 5.99
N VAL A 66 -24.74 -6.39 7.14
CA VAL A 66 -25.91 -6.02 7.94
C VAL A 66 -26.86 -5.12 7.16
N ALA A 67 -26.32 -4.14 6.43
CA ALA A 67 -27.09 -3.26 5.55
C ALA A 67 -27.78 -4.04 4.43
N LEU A 68 -27.15 -5.06 3.85
CA LEU A 68 -27.73 -5.91 2.81
C LEU A 68 -28.91 -6.74 3.36
N ILE A 69 -28.79 -7.27 4.57
CA ILE A 69 -29.88 -7.95 5.27
C ILE A 69 -31.03 -6.96 5.51
N GLY A 70 -30.74 -5.77 6.05
CA GLY A 70 -31.74 -4.72 6.26
C GLY A 70 -32.44 -4.28 4.97
N LEU A 71 -31.70 -4.13 3.88
CA LEU A 71 -32.24 -3.81 2.55
C LEU A 71 -33.15 -4.91 2.02
N SER A 72 -32.80 -6.18 2.26
CA SER A 72 -33.64 -7.33 1.88
C SER A 72 -34.96 -7.33 2.65
N LEU A 73 -34.92 -7.04 3.95
CA LEU A 73 -36.14 -6.87 4.75
C LEU A 73 -36.98 -5.68 4.26
N LEU A 74 -36.34 -4.56 3.95
CA LEU A 74 -37.02 -3.38 3.42
C LEU A 74 -37.71 -3.68 2.08
N ALA A 75 -37.10 -4.51 1.22
CA ALA A 75 -37.70 -4.97 -0.03
C ALA A 75 -38.95 -5.81 0.21
N VAL A 76 -38.92 -6.74 1.18
CA VAL A 76 -40.10 -7.52 1.56
C VAL A 76 -41.20 -6.60 2.09
N VAL A 77 -40.87 -5.67 2.98
CA VAL A 77 -41.82 -4.69 3.53
C VAL A 77 -42.44 -3.84 2.44
N ALA A 78 -41.66 -3.37 1.45
CA ALA A 78 -42.18 -2.59 0.33
C ALA A 78 -43.22 -3.38 -0.49
N VAL A 79 -42.95 -4.66 -0.77
CA VAL A 79 -43.89 -5.54 -1.48
C VAL A 79 -45.18 -5.75 -0.67
N VAL A 80 -45.07 -5.97 0.64
CA VAL A 80 -46.23 -6.17 1.52
C VAL A 80 -47.04 -4.87 1.65
N ALA A 81 -46.39 -3.72 1.80
CA ALA A 81 -47.05 -2.42 1.94
C ALA A 81 -47.89 -2.02 0.71
N LEU A 82 -47.62 -2.62 -0.46
CA LEU A 82 -48.41 -2.40 -1.68
C LEU A 82 -49.70 -3.22 -1.74
N GLU A 83 -49.94 -4.14 -0.81
CA GLU A 83 -51.13 -4.98 -0.75
C GLU A 83 -52.48 -4.22 -0.88
N PRO A 84 -52.73 -3.11 -0.15
CA PRO A 84 -54.00 -2.39 -0.25
C PRO A 84 -54.23 -1.71 -1.62
N VAL A 85 -53.17 -1.48 -2.40
CA VAL A 85 -53.27 -0.87 -3.74
C VAL A 85 -53.33 -1.93 -4.82
N ILE A 86 -52.54 -3.00 -4.69
CA ILE A 86 -52.40 -4.07 -5.67
C ILE A 86 -52.57 -5.42 -4.97
N PRO A 87 -53.74 -6.08 -5.08
CA PRO A 87 -53.99 -7.35 -4.40
C PRO A 87 -53.15 -8.49 -4.99
N ALA A 88 -52.82 -8.44 -6.28
CA ALA A 88 -52.09 -9.51 -6.96
C ALA A 88 -50.59 -9.50 -6.59
N LEU A 89 -50.12 -10.56 -5.93
CA LEU A 89 -48.73 -10.66 -5.43
C LEU A 89 -47.68 -10.60 -6.55
N TRP A 90 -47.94 -11.27 -7.67
CA TRP A 90 -47.03 -11.30 -8.82
C TRP A 90 -46.70 -9.92 -9.40
N LEU A 91 -47.64 -8.98 -9.35
CA LEU A 91 -47.51 -7.64 -9.92
C LEU A 91 -46.73 -6.73 -8.98
N ARG A 92 -46.96 -6.87 -7.68
CA ARG A 92 -46.18 -6.19 -6.63
C ARG A 92 -44.68 -6.57 -6.74
N LEU A 93 -44.40 -7.86 -6.89
CA LEU A 93 -43.04 -8.36 -7.07
C LEU A 93 -42.40 -7.84 -8.37
N LEU A 94 -43.12 -7.85 -9.48
CA LEU A 94 -42.61 -7.38 -10.76
C LEU A 94 -42.26 -5.88 -10.74
N ILE A 95 -43.14 -5.04 -10.20
CA ILE A 95 -42.92 -3.59 -10.10
C ILE A 95 -41.73 -3.30 -9.18
N MET A 96 -41.70 -3.89 -7.97
CA MET A 96 -40.60 -3.64 -7.03
C MET A 96 -39.27 -4.17 -7.56
N SER A 97 -39.25 -5.32 -8.23
CA SER A 97 -38.06 -5.83 -8.91
C SER A 97 -37.50 -4.82 -9.91
N LEU A 98 -38.36 -4.23 -10.74
CA LEU A 98 -37.93 -3.23 -11.72
C LEU A 98 -37.40 -1.95 -11.06
N VAL A 99 -38.04 -1.51 -9.97
CA VAL A 99 -37.58 -0.35 -9.17
C VAL A 99 -36.20 -0.62 -8.57
N TYR A 100 -36.00 -1.76 -7.91
CA TYR A 100 -34.70 -2.12 -7.34
C TYR A 100 -33.62 -2.30 -8.41
N LEU A 101 -33.96 -2.86 -9.57
CA LEU A 101 -33.03 -3.01 -10.69
C LEU A 101 -32.63 -1.66 -11.27
N ALA A 102 -33.57 -0.72 -11.40
CA ALA A 102 -33.28 0.65 -11.85
C ALA A 102 -32.36 1.38 -10.86
N ILE A 103 -32.64 1.29 -9.56
CA ILE A 103 -31.81 1.91 -8.51
C ILE A 103 -30.42 1.27 -8.48
N GLY A 104 -30.35 -0.07 -8.38
CA GLY A 104 -29.10 -0.82 -8.32
C GLY A 104 -28.26 -0.66 -9.58
N GLY A 105 -28.88 -0.73 -10.77
CA GLY A 105 -28.23 -0.47 -12.05
C GLY A 105 -27.70 0.95 -12.15
N GLY A 106 -28.46 1.95 -11.71
CA GLY A 106 -28.03 3.35 -11.65
C GLY A 106 -26.80 3.55 -10.76
N ILE A 107 -26.81 2.97 -9.55
CA ILE A 107 -25.67 3.02 -8.62
C ILE A 107 -24.46 2.31 -9.24
N ALA A 108 -24.64 1.11 -9.81
CA ALA A 108 -23.55 0.35 -10.43
C ALA A 108 -22.90 1.12 -11.58
N VAL A 109 -23.69 1.76 -12.44
CA VAL A 109 -23.17 2.62 -13.52
C VAL A 109 -22.45 3.83 -12.96
N ALA A 110 -22.98 4.51 -11.94
CA ALA A 110 -22.36 5.68 -11.33
C ALA A 110 -21.00 5.34 -10.68
N PHE A 111 -20.95 4.25 -9.91
CA PHE A 111 -19.71 3.76 -9.30
C PHE A 111 -18.71 3.28 -10.36
N GLY A 112 -19.16 2.54 -11.37
CA GLY A 112 -18.32 2.10 -12.48
C GLY A 112 -17.68 3.26 -13.25
N LYS A 113 -18.43 4.35 -13.48
CA LYS A 113 -17.91 5.58 -14.09
C LYS A 113 -16.90 6.29 -13.19
N LYS A 114 -17.14 6.36 -11.88
CA LYS A 114 -16.24 7.00 -10.93
C LYS A 114 -14.90 6.26 -10.85
N LEU A 115 -14.96 4.93 -10.73
CA LEU A 115 -13.77 4.08 -10.68
C LEU A 115 -13.01 4.05 -12.02
N GLY A 116 -13.71 4.04 -13.15
CA GLY A 116 -13.09 4.11 -14.47
C GLY A 116 -12.46 5.48 -14.80
N SER A 117 -12.89 6.55 -14.13
CA SER A 117 -12.32 7.89 -14.32
C SER A 117 -11.09 8.13 -13.44
N ASP A 118 -11.09 7.59 -12.21
CA ASP A 118 -9.97 7.71 -11.28
C ASP A 118 -8.81 6.73 -11.62
N ILE A 119 -9.08 5.62 -12.32
CA ILE A 119 -8.07 4.64 -12.80
C ILE A 119 -7.76 4.84 -14.29
N LYS A 120 -7.72 6.09 -14.78
CA LYS A 120 -6.80 6.40 -15.89
C LYS A 120 -5.48 6.81 -15.26
N PRO A 121 -4.52 5.88 -15.04
CA PRO A 121 -3.17 6.30 -14.71
C PRO A 121 -2.72 7.22 -15.84
N ASN A 122 -2.51 8.50 -15.52
CA ASN A 122 -1.93 9.45 -16.45
C ASN A 122 -0.47 9.03 -16.64
N LEU A 123 -0.27 8.08 -17.56
CA LEU A 123 1.01 7.45 -17.88
C LEU A 123 1.97 8.44 -18.57
N ASP A 124 1.53 9.65 -18.91
CA ASP A 124 2.36 10.63 -19.59
C ASP A 124 3.47 11.20 -18.71
N LEU A 125 3.28 11.28 -17.39
CA LEU A 125 4.28 11.75 -16.44
C LEU A 125 5.37 10.69 -16.14
N PRO A 126 5.03 9.45 -15.70
CA PRO A 126 6.04 8.44 -15.41
C PRO A 126 6.81 7.99 -16.66
N ALA A 127 6.21 8.05 -17.85
CA ALA A 127 6.90 7.73 -19.09
C ALA A 127 7.93 8.79 -19.51
N ARG A 128 7.73 10.07 -19.14
CA ARG A 128 8.68 11.16 -19.42
C ARG A 128 9.88 11.13 -18.48
N GLU A 129 9.65 10.90 -17.19
CA GLU A 129 10.73 10.79 -16.20
C GLU A 129 11.61 9.56 -16.43
N ALA A 130 10.99 8.41 -16.78
CA ALA A 130 11.74 7.22 -17.15
C ALA A 130 12.63 7.44 -18.39
N LYS A 131 12.15 8.19 -19.39
CA LYS A 131 12.95 8.55 -20.59
C LYS A 131 14.11 9.47 -20.26
N GLN A 132 13.88 10.51 -19.44
CA GLN A 132 14.94 11.43 -19.01
C GLN A 132 16.01 10.72 -18.18
N THR A 133 15.62 9.74 -17.37
CA THR A 133 16.56 8.96 -16.55
C THR A 133 17.46 8.09 -17.44
N VAL A 134 16.90 7.44 -18.46
CA VAL A 134 17.66 6.66 -19.45
C VAL A 134 18.60 7.55 -20.25
N GLU A 135 18.16 8.76 -20.60
CA GLU A 135 18.96 9.73 -21.35
C GLU A 135 20.12 10.28 -20.52
N ALA A 136 19.90 10.61 -19.25
CA ALA A 136 20.94 11.04 -18.32
C ALA A 136 22.01 9.95 -18.08
N ILE A 137 21.59 8.69 -17.95
CA ILE A 137 22.52 7.55 -17.82
C ILE A 137 23.34 7.35 -19.11
N LYS A 138 22.71 7.54 -20.27
CA LYS A 138 23.38 7.38 -21.58
C LYS A 138 24.40 8.50 -21.85
N GLU A 139 24.10 9.72 -21.42
CA GLU A 139 25.01 10.87 -21.51
C GLU A 139 26.23 10.68 -20.59
N GLY A 140 26.01 10.21 -19.35
CA GLY A 140 27.06 9.92 -18.38
C GLY A 140 27.97 8.74 -18.73
N LEU A 141 27.56 7.87 -19.67
CA LEU A 141 28.39 6.78 -20.22
C LEU A 141 29.15 7.16 -21.50
N ARG A 142 28.82 8.30 -22.12
CA ARG A 142 29.45 8.81 -23.35
C ARG A 142 30.47 9.92 -23.11
N GLY A 143 30.49 10.51 -21.92
CA GLY A 143 31.56 11.41 -21.43
C GLY A 143 32.63 10.64 -20.68
#